data_AF-A0A7K4RYE4-F1
#
_entry.id   AF-A0A7K4RYE4-F1
#
_cell.length_a   1.000
_cell.length_b   1.000
_cell.length_c   1.000
_cell.angle_alpha   90.00
_cell.angle_beta   90.00
_cell.angle_gamma   90.00
#
_symmetry.space_group_name_H-M   'P 1'
#
loop_
_entity.id
_entity.type
_entity.pdbx_description
1 polymer ?
#
loop_
_entity_poly.entity_id
_entity_poly.type
_entity_poly.pdbx_seq_one_letter_code
_entity_poly.pdbx_strand_id
1 'polypeptide(L)'
;MSSLRSLYLRWCCQVQDFGLKHLLSMGSLRLLSLAGCPLLTTTGLSGLVQLQELEELELTNCPGATPELFKYFSQHLPCCMVIE
;
A
#
# COMPACT_ATOMS: atom_id res chain seq x y z
N MET A 1 -5.97 -12.61 16.02
CA MET A 1 -5.61 -12.87 14.61
C MET A 1 -6.56 -12.05 13.76
N SER A 2 -6.06 -10.98 13.17
CA SER A 2 -6.88 -10.00 12.44
C SER A 2 -7.22 -10.58 11.06
N SER A 3 -8.52 -10.81 10.79
CA SER A 3 -9.04 -11.34 9.52
C SER A 3 -9.36 -10.23 8.50
N LEU A 4 -8.69 -9.09 8.61
CA LEU A 4 -9.00 -7.92 7.80
C LEU A 4 -8.53 -8.15 6.36
N ARG A 5 -9.48 -8.20 5.42
CA ARG A 5 -9.22 -8.43 4.00
C ARG A 5 -9.16 -7.15 3.19
N SER A 6 -9.89 -6.12 3.60
CA SER A 6 -10.00 -4.87 2.84
C SER A 6 -9.87 -3.70 3.80
N LEU A 7 -8.99 -2.76 3.45
CA LEU A 7 -8.74 -1.56 4.22
C LEU A 7 -8.71 -0.34 3.29
N TYR A 8 -9.54 0.65 3.61
CA TYR A 8 -9.61 1.91 2.89
C TYR A 8 -9.18 3.05 3.81
N LEU A 9 -8.04 3.67 3.50
CA LEU A 9 -7.48 4.83 4.18
C LEU A 9 -7.37 5.99 3.18
N ARG A 10 -8.49 6.32 2.54
CA ARG A 10 -8.53 7.40 1.56
C ARG A 10 -8.54 8.76 2.26
N TRP A 11 -7.79 9.73 1.72
CA TRP A 11 -7.71 11.11 2.22
C TRP A 11 -7.31 11.22 3.69
N CYS A 12 -6.57 10.22 4.18
CA CYS A 12 -6.09 10.20 5.55
C CYS A 12 -4.78 11.00 5.66
N CYS A 13 -4.91 12.33 5.79
CA CYS A 13 -3.80 13.28 5.75
C CYS A 13 -2.72 13.11 6.83
N GLN A 14 -2.99 12.31 7.86
CA GLN A 14 -2.06 12.06 8.96
C GLN A 14 -1.42 10.66 8.94
N VAL A 15 -1.78 9.81 7.95
CA VAL A 15 -1.14 8.51 7.79
C VAL A 15 0.28 8.70 7.26
N GLN A 16 1.25 8.20 8.02
CA GLN A 16 2.68 8.26 7.70
C GLN A 16 3.24 6.85 7.57
N ASP A 17 4.48 6.76 7.09
CA ASP A 17 5.21 5.49 6.89
C ASP A 17 5.22 4.58 8.14
N PHE A 18 5.30 5.17 9.34
CA PHE A 18 5.27 4.37 10.58
C PHE A 18 3.93 3.65 10.77
N GLY A 19 2.82 4.24 10.30
CA GLY A 19 1.50 3.63 10.34
C GLY A 19 1.40 2.41 9.44
N LEU A 20 2.09 2.43 8.29
CA LEU A 20 2.14 1.30 7.36
C LEU A 20 2.83 0.07 7.98
N LYS A 21 3.82 0.24 8.88
CA LYS A 21 4.55 -0.88 9.50
C LYS A 21 3.62 -1.88 10.19
N HIS A 22 2.53 -1.41 10.79
CA HIS A 22 1.55 -2.29 11.41
C HIS A 22 0.74 -3.07 10.37
N LEU A 23 0.43 -2.44 9.23
CA LEU A 23 -0.29 -3.09 8.13
C LEU A 23 0.53 -4.22 7.51
N LEU A 24 1.86 -4.12 7.47
CA LEU A 24 2.72 -5.16 6.89
C LEU A 24 2.61 -6.52 7.58
N SER A 25 2.16 -6.55 8.84
CA SER A 25 1.89 -7.79 9.57
C SER A 25 0.54 -8.44 9.24
N MET A 26 -0.31 -7.77 8.47
CA MET A 26 -1.66 -8.21 8.13
C MET A 26 -1.63 -9.10 6.87
N GLY A 27 -1.10 -10.31 7.01
CA GLY A 27 -0.92 -11.24 5.87
C GLY A 27 -2.20 -11.69 5.16
N SER A 28 -3.40 -11.39 5.68
CA SER A 28 -4.70 -11.71 5.05
C SER A 28 -5.31 -10.56 4.24
N LEU A 29 -4.60 -9.42 4.14
CA LEU A 29 -5.08 -8.24 3.44
C LEU A 29 -4.99 -8.46 1.93
N ARG A 30 -6.12 -8.27 1.25
CA ARG A 30 -6.26 -8.41 -0.21
C ARG A 30 -6.45 -7.08 -0.91
N LEU A 31 -7.08 -6.11 -0.24
CA LEU A 31 -7.29 -4.77 -0.79
C LEU A 31 -6.78 -3.72 0.18
N LEU A 32 -5.91 -2.85 -0.32
CA LEU A 32 -5.43 -1.67 0.39
C LEU A 32 -5.59 -0.42 -0.47
N SER A 33 -6.38 0.53 0.01
CA SER A 33 -6.45 1.85 -0.59
C SER A 33 -5.82 2.89 0.32
N LEU A 34 -4.81 3.60 -0.18
CA LEU A 34 -4.12 4.71 0.49
C LEU A 34 -4.32 6.02 -0.26
N ALA A 35 -5.29 6.08 -1.19
CA ALA A 35 -5.46 7.20 -2.10
C ALA A 35 -5.55 8.55 -1.36
N GLY A 36 -4.83 9.56 -1.82
CA GLY A 36 -4.82 10.89 -1.21
C GLY A 36 -4.15 10.93 0.17
N CYS A 37 -3.18 10.05 0.45
CA CYS A 37 -2.34 10.13 1.65
C CYS A 37 -1.01 10.88 1.34
N PRO A 38 -0.91 12.19 1.65
CA PRO A 38 0.21 13.03 1.22
C PRO A 38 1.50 12.80 2.00
N LEU A 39 1.45 12.20 3.20
CA LEU A 39 2.62 12.00 4.06
C LEU A 39 3.29 10.63 3.87
N LEU A 40 2.82 9.82 2.92
CA LEU A 40 3.44 8.55 2.59
C LEU A 40 4.59 8.75 1.62
N THR A 41 5.76 8.26 2.00
CA THR A 41 6.96 8.33 1.16
C THR A 41 7.15 7.05 0.36
N THR A 42 7.94 7.13 -0.71
CA THR A 42 8.34 5.98 -1.52
C THR A 42 9.01 4.88 -0.66
N THR A 43 9.78 5.28 0.35
CA THR A 43 10.42 4.35 1.29
C THR A 43 9.42 3.67 2.23
N GLY A 44 8.38 4.38 2.66
CA GLY A 44 7.30 3.77 3.45
C GLY A 44 6.47 2.79 2.63
N LEU A 45 6.12 3.19 1.41
CA LEU A 45 5.29 2.40 0.50
C LEU A 45 6.00 1.14 -0.02
N SER A 46 7.32 1.15 -0.20
CA SER A 46 8.06 -0.03 -0.68
C SER A 46 7.90 -1.25 0.23
N GLY A 47 7.65 -1.04 1.53
CA GLY A 47 7.36 -2.12 2.48
C GLY A 47 6.10 -2.92 2.17
N LEU A 48 5.15 -2.37 1.41
CA LEU A 48 3.88 -3.03 1.07
C LEU A 48 4.07 -4.34 0.29
N VAL A 49 5.24 -4.58 -0.30
CA VAL A 49 5.59 -5.86 -0.93
C VAL A 49 5.56 -7.05 0.05
N GLN A 50 5.58 -6.81 1.36
CA GLN A 50 5.42 -7.87 2.36
C GLN A 50 4.00 -8.47 2.37
N LEU A 51 3.01 -7.76 1.83
CA LEU A 51 1.63 -8.22 1.72
C LEU A 51 1.47 -9.12 0.48
N GLN A 52 1.97 -10.35 0.57
CA GLN A 52 2.01 -11.29 -0.55
C GLN A 52 0.62 -11.75 -1.03
N GLU A 53 -0.42 -11.61 -0.21
CA GLU A 53 -1.82 -11.89 -0.58
C GLU A 53 -2.57 -10.67 -1.13
N LEU A 54 -1.89 -9.53 -1.32
CA LEU A 54 -2.52 -8.32 -1.83
C LEU A 54 -2.91 -8.51 -3.30
N GLU A 55 -4.20 -8.32 -3.59
CA GLU A 55 -4.82 -8.41 -4.91
C GLU A 55 -5.03 -7.02 -5.51
N GLU A 56 -5.29 -6.00 -4.68
CA GLU A 56 -5.54 -4.62 -5.11
C GLU A 56 -4.83 -3.60 -4.21
N LEU A 57 -4.09 -2.69 -4.83
CA LEU A 57 -3.40 -1.57 -4.17
C LEU A 57 -3.72 -0.26 -4.87
N GLU A 58 -4.37 0.69 -4.19
CA GLU A 58 -4.69 2.00 -4.75
C GLU A 58 -3.84 3.10 -4.10
N LEU A 59 -3.05 3.79 -4.93
CA LEU A 59 -2.12 4.86 -4.54
C LEU A 59 -2.41 6.19 -5.24
N THR A 60 -3.60 6.37 -5.81
CA THR A 60 -3.99 7.60 -6.51
C THR A 60 -3.81 8.84 -5.64
N ASN A 61 -3.23 9.90 -6.20
CA ASN A 61 -2.89 11.14 -5.48
C ASN A 61 -1.96 10.95 -4.26
N CYS A 62 -1.09 9.93 -4.26
CA CYS A 62 -0.02 9.78 -3.28
C CYS A 62 1.32 10.30 -3.84
N PRO A 63 1.94 11.33 -3.24
CA PRO A 63 3.19 11.91 -3.76
C PRO A 63 4.38 10.94 -3.70
N GLY A 64 4.36 9.97 -2.78
CA GLY A 64 5.39 8.93 -2.69
C GLY A 64 5.27 7.82 -3.74
N ALA A 65 4.17 7.78 -4.51
CA ALA A 65 3.93 6.75 -5.51
C ALA A 65 4.59 7.13 -6.85
N THR A 66 5.89 6.86 -6.96
CA THR A 66 6.68 7.18 -8.15
C THR A 66 6.63 6.06 -9.19
N PRO A 67 6.92 6.34 -10.48
CA PRO A 67 7.02 5.32 -11.53
C PRO A 67 7.95 4.16 -11.19
N GLU A 68 9.07 4.43 -10.52
CA GLU A 68 10.03 3.40 -10.10
C GLU A 68 9.42 2.46 -9.06
N LEU A 69 8.58 3.00 -8.17
CA LEU A 69 7.89 2.22 -7.16
C LEU A 69 6.84 1.29 -7.77
N PHE A 70 6.09 1.74 -8.77
CA PHE A 70 5.14 0.87 -9.48
C PHE A 70 5.85 -0.30 -10.17
N LYS A 71 7.02 -0.04 -10.79
CA LYS A 71 7.87 -1.10 -11.33
C LYS A 71 8.36 -2.05 -10.24
N TYR A 72 8.71 -1.53 -9.07
CA TYR A 72 9.11 -2.33 -7.92
C TYR A 72 7.97 -3.24 -7.44
N PHE A 73 6.74 -2.72 -7.33
CA PHE A 73 5.56 -3.51 -7.00
C PHE A 73 5.27 -4.59 -8.03
N SER A 74 5.33 -4.27 -9.33
CA SER A 74 5.11 -5.26 -10.40
C SER A 74 6.08 -6.45 -10.32
N GLN A 75 7.31 -6.24 -9.84
CA GLN A 75 8.30 -7.31 -9.67
C GLN A 75 8.07 -8.18 -8.43
N HIS A 76 7.51 -7.61 -7.35
CA HIS A 76 7.42 -8.29 -6.03
C HIS A 76 5.99 -8.70 -5.66
N LEU A 77 4.99 -8.11 -6.31
CA LEU A 77 3.56 -8.38 -6.17
C LEU A 77 2.95 -8.63 -7.57
N PRO A 78 3.36 -9.70 -8.27
CA PRO A 78 2.99 -9.94 -9.67
C PRO A 78 1.48 -10.18 -9.88
N CYS A 79 0.76 -10.55 -8.82
CA CYS A 79 -0.69 -10.76 -8.85
C CYS A 79 -1.50 -9.57 -8.33
N CYS A 80 -0.84 -8.50 -7.87
CA CYS A 80 -1.51 -7.31 -7.34
C CYS A 80 -1.79 -6.31 -8.44
N MET A 81 -3.05 -5.90 -8.59
CA MET A 81 -3.44 -4.78 -9.42
C MET A 81 -3.13 -3.48 -8.69
N VAL A 82 -2.15 -2.73 -9.18
CA VAL A 82 -1.82 -1.40 -8.64
C VAL A 82 -2.55 -0.33 -9.44
N ILE A 83 -3.33 0.49 -8.75
CA ILE A 83 -4.08 1.63 -9.29
C ILE A 83 -3.31 2.90 -8.91
N GLU A 84 -2.90 3.67 -9.91
CA GLU A 84 -2.16 4.93 -9.78
C GLU A 84 -3.02 6.20 -9.88
#